data_AF-A0A2N8PNZ9-F1
#
_entry.id   AF-A0A2N8PNZ9-F1
#
_cell.length_a   1.000
_cell.length_b   1.000
_cell.length_c   1.000
_cell.angle_alpha   90.00
_cell.angle_beta   90.00
_cell.angle_gamma   90.00
#
_symmetry.space_group_name_H-M   'P 1'
#
loop_
_entity.id
_entity.type
_entity.pdbx_description
1 polymer ?
#
loop_
_entity_poly.entity_id
_entity_poly.type
_entity_poly.pdbx_seq_one_letter_code
_entity_poly.pdbx_strand_id
1 'polypeptide(L)' 'MDYTPAHLIAAAHAHGDHTTADIARRLGVPYVSAYRWVTGRHAPGPKGLATIERTYGVTAAKILTGEAA' A
#
# COMPACT_ATOMS: atom_id res chain seq x y z
N MET A 1 -2.42 -11.54 11.47
CA MET A 1 -1.54 -10.89 10.47
C MET A 1 -2.10 -9.50 10.33
N ASP A 2 -1.48 -8.54 10.99
CA ASP A 2 -2.11 -7.25 11.24
C ASP A 2 -1.54 -6.25 10.26
N TYR A 3 -2.24 -6.10 9.14
CA TYR A 3 -1.91 -5.12 8.12
C TYR A 3 -1.81 -3.72 8.73
N THR A 4 -0.64 -3.10 8.58
CA THR A 4 -0.36 -1.77 9.12
C THR A 4 -0.32 -0.75 7.97
N PRO A 5 -1.31 0.16 7.86
CA PRO A 5 -1.35 1.13 6.77
C PRO A 5 -0.14 2.06 6.70
N ALA A 6 0.55 2.28 7.84
CA ALA A 6 1.70 3.16 7.92
C ALA A 6 2.83 2.75 6.95
N HIS A 7 3.04 1.44 6.70
CA HIS A 7 4.07 1.00 5.76
C HIS A 7 3.73 1.33 4.31
N LEU A 8 2.45 1.19 3.93
CA LEU A 8 1.98 1.62 2.61
C LEU A 8 2.10 3.14 2.46
N ILE A 9 1.67 3.90 3.47
CA ILE A 9 1.72 5.37 3.45
C ILE A 9 3.16 5.86 3.38
N ALA A 10 4.07 5.29 4.17
CA ALA A 10 5.49 5.65 4.14
C ALA A 10 6.11 5.36 2.77
N ALA A 11 5.80 4.20 2.18
CA ALA A 11 6.27 3.85 0.84
C ALA A 11 5.72 4.81 -0.22
N ALA A 12 4.42 5.14 -0.16
CA ALA A 12 3.80 6.12 -1.05
C ALA A 12 4.44 7.51 -0.95
N HIS A 13 4.65 8.00 0.28
CA HIS A 13 5.28 9.30 0.53
C HIS A 13 6.72 9.36 0.00
N ALA A 14 7.50 8.28 0.14
CA ALA A 14 8.86 8.18 -0.41
C ALA A 14 8.89 8.28 -1.94
N HIS A 15 7.77 7.98 -2.60
CA HIS A 15 7.58 8.11 -4.06
C HIS A 15 6.90 9.42 -4.49
N GLY A 16 6.62 10.33 -3.54
CA GLY A 16 5.98 11.62 -3.81
C GLY A 16 4.46 11.59 -3.91
N ASP A 17 3.82 10.48 -3.50
CA ASP A 17 2.36 10.41 -3.44
C ASP A 17 1.89 10.92 -2.07
N HIS A 18 1.09 12.01 -2.06
CA HIS A 18 0.65 12.67 -0.82
C HIS A 18 -0.84 12.49 -0.53
N THR A 19 -1.60 11.96 -1.49
CA THR A 19 -3.03 11.73 -1.34
C THR A 19 -3.41 10.29 -1.67
N THR A 20 -4.54 9.81 -1.15
CA THR A 20 -5.11 8.52 -1.55
C THR A 20 -5.38 8.46 -3.06
N ALA A 21 -5.69 9.59 -3.68
CA ALA A 21 -5.89 9.67 -5.13
C ALA A 21 -4.58 9.45 -5.90
N ASP A 22 -3.46 9.98 -5.40
CA ASP A 22 -2.14 9.74 -6.00
C ASP A 22 -1.75 8.27 -5.91
N ILE A 23 -1.96 7.67 -4.73
CA ILE A 23 -1.73 6.24 -4.50
C ILE A 23 -2.59 5.39 -5.44
N ALA A 24 -3.89 5.69 -5.54
CA ALA A 24 -4.80 4.97 -6.42
C ALA A 24 -4.36 5.06 -7.90
N ARG A 25 -3.98 6.27 -8.34
CA ARG A 25 -3.54 6.54 -9.71
C ARG A 25 -2.25 5.80 -10.03
N ARG A 26 -1.25 5.86 -9.14
CA ARG A 26 0.04 5.21 -9.37
C ARG A 26 -0.06 3.68 -9.32
N LEU A 27 -0.85 3.14 -8.41
CA LEU A 27 -1.09 1.70 -8.32
C LEU A 27 -2.03 1.18 -9.43
N GLY A 28 -2.74 2.05 -10.15
CA GLY A 28 -3.72 1.67 -11.15
C GLY A 28 -4.90 0.89 -10.54
N VAL A 29 -5.31 1.26 -9.31
CA VAL A 29 -6.41 0.60 -8.59
C VAL A 29 -7.58 1.56 -8.37
N PRO A 30 -8.81 1.06 -8.18
CA PRO A 30 -9.93 1.91 -7.82
C PRO A 30 -9.66 2.71 -6.53
N TYR A 31 -10.07 3.98 -6.50
CA TYR A 31 -9.89 4.86 -5.34
C TYR A 31 -10.39 4.23 -4.04
N VAL A 32 -11.58 3.59 -4.08
CA VAL A 32 -12.16 2.94 -2.89
C VAL A 32 -11.28 1.81 -2.33
N SER A 33 -10.55 1.10 -3.20
CA SER A 33 -9.60 0.06 -2.78
C SER A 33 -8.40 0.69 -2.08
N ALA A 34 -7.79 1.71 -2.70
CA ALA A 34 -6.68 2.46 -2.09
C ALA A 34 -7.09 3.10 -0.75
N TYR A 35 -8.29 3.69 -0.68
CA TYR A 35 -8.83 4.26 0.55
C TYR A 35 -8.92 3.23 1.68
N ARG A 36 -9.51 2.05 1.41
CA ARG A 36 -9.61 0.98 2.40
C ARG A 36 -8.25 0.52 2.92
N TRP A 37 -7.24 0.48 2.04
CA TRP A 37 -5.87 0.13 2.40
C TRP A 37 -5.22 1.24 3.24
N VAL A 38 -5.29 2.50 2.80
CA VAL A 38 -4.68 3.63 3.51
C VAL A 38 -5.31 3.85 4.89
N THR A 39 -6.60 3.59 5.07
CA THR A 39 -7.27 3.73 6.37
C THR A 39 -7.26 2.45 7.22
N GLY A 40 -6.66 1.36 6.75
CA GLY A 40 -6.64 0.07 7.47
C GLY A 40 -7.98 -0.64 7.61
N ARG A 41 -9.01 -0.23 6.85
CA ARG A 41 -10.33 -0.88 6.85
C ARG A 41 -10.27 -2.27 6.22
N HIS A 42 -9.34 -2.48 5.30
CA HIS A 42 -9.12 -3.76 4.64
C HIS A 42 -7.67 -3.88 4.20
N ALA A 43 -7.08 -5.07 4.33
CA ALA A 43 -5.75 -5.34 3.80
C ALA A 43 -5.78 -5.50 2.26
N PRO A 44 -4.70 -5.18 1.53
CA PRO A 44 -4.58 -5.56 0.14
C PRO A 44 -4.56 -7.09 0.01
N GLY A 45 -5.33 -7.62 -0.94
CA GLY A 45 -5.21 -9.05 -1.31
C GLY A 45 -3.94 -9.33 -2.13
N PRO A 46 -3.67 -10.60 -2.51
CA PRO A 46 -2.42 -10.98 -3.18
C PRO A 46 -2.07 -10.14 -4.42
N LYS A 47 -3.07 -9.86 -5.28
CA LYS A 47 -2.87 -8.99 -6.45
C LYS A 47 -2.51 -7.55 -6.06
N GLY A 48 -3.15 -7.01 -5.02
CA GLY A 48 -2.86 -5.67 -4.52
C GLY A 48 -1.47 -5.58 -3.90
N LEU A 49 -1.05 -6.60 -3.14
CA LEU A 49 0.29 -6.69 -2.58
C LEU A 49 1.36 -6.76 -3.69
N ALA A 50 1.16 -7.60 -4.71
CA ALA A 50 2.09 -7.67 -5.84
C ALA A 50 2.19 -6.34 -6.61
N THR A 51 1.09 -5.60 -6.76
CA THR A 51 1.10 -4.26 -7.36
C THR A 51 1.86 -3.27 -6.48
N ILE A 52 1.61 -3.26 -5.17
CA ILE A 52 2.33 -2.40 -4.22
C ILE A 52 3.82 -2.66 -4.26
N GLU A 53 4.23 -3.94 -4.26
CA GLU A 53 5.63 -4.33 -4.31
C GLU A 53 6.31 -3.89 -5.60
N ARG A 54 5.68 -4.13 -6.76
CA ARG A 54 6.20 -3.70 -8.06
C ARG A 54 6.32 -2.18 -8.17
N THR A 55 5.33 -1.44 -7.66
CA THR A 55 5.24 0.02 -7.84
C THR A 55 6.09 0.78 -6.83
N TYR A 56 6.12 0.36 -5.57
CA TYR A 56 6.80 1.08 -4.50
C TYR A 56 8.10 0.41 -4.01
N GLY A 57 8.40 -0.82 -4.44
CA GLY A 57 9.59 -1.55 -4.03
C GLY A 57 9.56 -2.04 -2.58
N VAL A 58 8.36 -2.12 -1.98
CA VAL A 58 8.15 -2.60 -0.60
C VAL A 58 7.53 -3.99 -0.61
N THR A 59 8.15 -4.94 0.09
CA THR A 59 7.69 -6.34 0.09
C THR A 59 6.33 -6.49 0.77
N ALA A 60 5.56 -7.48 0.34
CA ALA A 60 4.32 -7.87 1.01
C ALA A 60 4.53 -8.17 2.51
N ALA A 61 5.66 -8.79 2.88
CA ALA A 61 6.00 -9.06 4.28
C ALA A 61 6.09 -7.76 5.09
N LYS A 62 6.86 -6.77 4.60
CA LYS A 62 6.99 -5.46 5.26
C LYS A 62 5.64 -4.74 5.38
N ILE A 63 4.76 -4.88 4.39
CA ILE A 63 3.40 -4.31 4.44
C ILE A 63 2.51 -5.00 5.50
N LEU A 64 2.61 -6.33 5.65
CA LEU A 64 1.72 -7.12 6.49
C LEU A 64 2.20 -7.35 7.93
N THR A 65 3.52 -7.34 8.17
CA THR A 65 4.12 -7.66 9.47
C THR A 65 4.98 -6.52 10.02
N GLY A 66 5.43 -5.59 9.17
CA GLY A 66 6.38 -4.55 9.56
C GLY A 66 7.82 -5.04 9.74
N GLU A 67 8.11 -6.30 9.43
CA GLU A 67 9.48 -6.81 9.44
C GLU A 67 10.30 -6.15 8.33
N ALA A 68 11.57 -5.85 8.65
CA ALA A 68 12.56 -5.52 7.64
C ALA A 68 12.86 -6.79 6.84
N ALA A 69 12.69 -6.71 5.51
CA ALA A 69 13.16 -7.72 4.57
C ALA A 69 14.69 -7.75 4.55
#